data_AF-A0A606YGF5-F1
#
_entry.id   AF-A0A606YGF5-F1
#
_cell.length_a   1.000
_cell.length_b   1.000
_cell.length_c   1.000
_cell.angle_alpha   90.00
_cell.angle_beta   90.00
_cell.angle_gamma   90.00
#
_symmetry.space_group_name_H-M   'P 1'
#
loop_
_entity.id
_entity.type
_entity.pdbx_description
1 polymer ?
#
loop_
_entity_poly.entity_id
_entity_poly.type
_entity_poly.pdbx_seq_one_letter_code
_entity_poly.pdbx_strand_id
1 'polypeptide(L)' 'MQNRVNLIFKRIYLQKDVLRRESVAMFLEGVGLALEDDCEIAVCAYWQGEIVGCGSLAGNVLKCIAVSPVLQGEGL' A
#
# COMPACT_ATOMS: atom_id res chain seq x y z
N MET A 1 25.41 -9.18 -3.22
CA MET A 1 25.27 -7.73 -3.45
C MET A 1 23.82 -7.38 -3.13
N GLN A 2 23.52 -6.80 -1.97
CA GLN A 2 22.15 -6.33 -1.68
C GLN A 2 21.90 -5.08 -2.52
N ASN A 3 20.98 -5.16 -3.48
CA ASN A 3 20.51 -4.00 -4.21
C ASN A 3 19.70 -3.15 -3.20
N ARG A 4 20.21 -1.99 -2.78
CA ARG A 4 19.48 -1.14 -1.82
C ARG A 4 18.28 -0.53 -2.52
N VAL A 5 17.08 -1.05 -2.25
CA VAL A 5 15.81 -0.44 -2.64
C VAL A 5 15.55 0.75 -1.71
N ASN A 6 15.44 1.95 -2.26
CA ASN A 6 15.07 3.13 -1.49
C ASN A 6 13.56 3.32 -1.55
N LEU A 7 12.89 3.08 -0.43
CA LEU A 7 11.44 3.12 -0.30
C LEU A 7 11.01 4.40 0.41
N ILE A 8 9.96 5.03 -0.10
CA ILE A 8 9.31 6.16 0.56
C ILE A 8 7.97 5.68 1.09
N PHE A 9 7.77 5.75 2.40
CA PHE A 9 6.49 5.45 3.01
C PHE A 9 5.65 6.72 3.10
N LYS A 10 4.40 6.65 2.65
CA LYS A 10 3.43 7.74 2.78
C LYS A 10 2.18 7.23 3.48
N ARG A 11 1.71 8.03 4.42
CA ARG A 11 0.40 7.86 5.05
C ARG A 11 -0.67 8.54 4.19
N ILE A 12 -1.77 7.84 3.94
CA ILE A 12 -2.90 8.28 3.16
C ILE A 12 -4.14 8.20 4.04
N TYR A 13 -4.89 9.30 4.17
CA TYR A 13 -6.20 9.30 4.81
C TYR A 13 -7.26 9.00 3.75
N LEU A 14 -7.73 7.76 3.71
CA LEU A 14 -8.50 7.21 2.58
C LEU A 14 -9.81 7.96 2.34
N GLN A 15 -10.42 8.50 3.39
CA GLN A 15 -11.68 9.26 3.28
C GLN A 15 -11.46 10.74 2.87
N LYS A 16 -10.21 11.23 2.83
CA LYS A 16 -9.89 12.64 2.53
C LYS A 16 -9.11 12.83 1.23
N ASP A 17 -8.47 11.79 0.72
CA ASP A 17 -7.60 11.83 -0.45
C ASP A 17 -8.10 10.81 -1.49
N VAL A 18 -9.11 11.22 -2.26
CA VAL A 18 -9.82 10.35 -3.23
C VAL A 18 -8.85 9.80 -4.29
N LEU A 19 -7.99 10.65 -4.85
CA LEU A 19 -7.03 10.24 -5.89
C LEU A 19 -6.04 9.20 -5.39
N ARG A 20 -5.51 9.38 -4.17
CA ARG A 20 -4.62 8.37 -3.59
C ARG A 20 -5.38 7.12 -3.17
N ARG A 21 -6.62 7.24 -2.69
CA ARG A 21 -7.48 6.06 -2.41
C ARG A 21 -7.67 5.22 -3.66
N GLU A 22 -7.94 5.82 -4.81
CA GLU A 22 -8.04 5.11 -6.09
C GLU A 22 -6.72 4.42 -6.45
N SER A 23 -5.58 5.11 -6.28
CA SER A 23 -4.27 4.49 -6.52
C SER A 23 -4.01 3.27 -5.63
N VAL A 24 -4.43 3.33 -4.36
CA VAL A 24 -4.33 2.20 -3.41
C VAL A 24 -5.25 1.06 -3.83
N ALA A 25 -6.49 1.36 -4.21
CA ALA A 25 -7.44 0.35 -4.68
C ALA A 25 -6.92 -0.37 -5.94
N MET A 26 -6.40 0.38 -6.92
CA MET A 26 -5.81 -0.21 -8.14
C MET A 26 -4.61 -1.11 -7.83
N PHE A 27 -3.73 -0.71 -6.90
CA PHE A 27 -2.62 -1.55 -6.47
C PHE A 27 -3.12 -2.86 -5.84
N LEU A 28 -4.08 -2.79 -4.92
CA LEU A 28 -4.65 -3.96 -4.25
C LEU A 28 -5.36 -4.90 -5.23
N GLU A 29 -6.13 -4.35 -6.16
CA GLU A 29 -6.79 -5.13 -7.23
C GLU A 29 -5.76 -5.86 -8.09
N GLY A 30 -4.64 -5.20 -8.42
CA GLY A 30 -3.54 -5.78 -9.18
C GLY A 30 -2.89 -7.00 -8.51
N VAL A 31 -3.06 -7.16 -7.20
CA VAL A 31 -2.56 -8.32 -6.41
C VAL A 31 -3.69 -9.20 -5.89
N GLY A 32 -4.92 -9.04 -6.40
CA GLY A 32 -6.08 -9.89 -6.07
C GLY A 32 -6.76 -9.56 -4.74
N LEU A 33 -6.58 -8.35 -4.22
CA LEU A 33 -7.26 -7.85 -3.02
C LEU A 33 -8.19 -6.68 -3.36
N ALA A 34 -9.10 -6.36 -2.44
CA ALA A 34 -9.94 -5.17 -2.53
C ALA A 34 -9.64 -4.24 -1.35
N LEU A 35 -9.71 -2.93 -1.59
CA LEU A 35 -9.71 -1.95 -0.50
C LEU A 35 -11.10 -1.94 0.15
N GLU A 36 -11.17 -2.30 1.43
CA GLU A 36 -12.43 -2.28 2.17
C GLU A 36 -12.84 -0.84 2.55
N ASP A 37 -14.13 -0.55 2.52
CA ASP A 37 -14.67 0.80 2.76
C ASP A 37 -14.48 1.31 4.19
N ASP A 38 -14.34 0.41 5.15
CA ASP A 38 -14.09 0.72 6.56
C ASP A 38 -12.62 1.08 6.86
N CYS A 39 -11.74 1.00 5.86
CA CYS A 39 -10.36 1.43 5.98
C CYS A 39 -10.27 2.96 6.06
N GLU A 40 -9.59 3.45 7.09
CA GLU A 40 -9.48 4.87 7.43
C GLU A 40 -8.14 5.45 6.94
N ILE A 41 -7.07 4.69 7.15
CA ILE A 41 -5.69 5.07 6.84
C ILE A 41 -5.03 3.94 6.06
N ALA A 42 -4.27 4.28 5.02
CA ALA A 42 -3.31 3.38 4.39
C ALA A 42 -1.89 3.91 4.58
N VAL A 43 -0.94 3.01 4.79
CA VAL A 43 0.49 3.26 4.67
C VAL A 43 0.95 2.56 3.41
N CYS A 44 1.45 3.33 2.45
CA CYS A 44 1.93 2.79 1.18
C CYS A 44 3.43 3.02 1.04
N ALA A 45 4.12 1.97 0.62
CA ALA A 45 5.52 2.02 0.22
C ALA A 45 5.61 2.35 -1.27
N TYR A 46 6.41 3.36 -1.58
CA TYR A 46 6.67 3.80 -2.95
C TYR A 46 8.09 3.49 -3.37
N TRP A 47 8.25 2.93 -4.56
CA TRP A 47 9.52 2.76 -5.24
C TRP A 47 9.42 3.30 -6.66
N GLN A 48 10.33 4.21 -7.03
CA GLN A 48 10.31 4.88 -8.34
C GLN A 48 8.98 5.59 -8.68
N GLY A 49 8.24 6.04 -7.67
CA GLY A 49 6.97 6.73 -7.83
C GLY A 49 5.74 5.81 -7.79
N GLU A 50 5.93 4.50 -7.87
CA GLU A 50 4.86 3.50 -7.89
C GLU A 50 4.63 2.87 -6.52
N ILE A 51 3.38 2.50 -6.23
CA ILE A 51 3.06 1.74 -5.02
C ILE A 51 3.58 0.31 -5.20
N VAL A 52 4.45 -0.10 -4.28
CA VAL A 52 5.01 -1.46 -4.23
C VAL A 52 4.63 -2.21 -2.96
N GLY A 53 3.94 -1.55 -2.04
CA GLY A 53 3.36 -2.18 -0.86
C GLY A 53 2.28 -1.30 -0.23
N CYS A 54 1.30 -1.93 0.40
CA CYS A 54 0.21 -1.27 1.11
C CYS A 54 -0.12 -2.05 2.38
N GLY A 55 -0.47 -1.34 3.44
CA GLY A 55 -1.23 -1.87 4.56
C GLY A 55 -2.19 -0.81 5.07
N SER A 56 -3.42 -1.19 5.42
CA SER A 56 -4.45 -0.28 5.90
C SER A 56 -4.86 -0.54 7.34
N LEU A 57 -5.49 0.46 7.94
CA LEU A 57 -6.08 0.43 9.27
C LEU A 57 -7.58 0.67 9.19
N ALA A 58 -8.34 -0.20 9.86
CA ALA A 58 -9.75 0.00 10.20
C ALA A 58 -9.86 -0.07 11.73
N GLY A 59 -9.86 1.09 12.40
CA GLY A 59 -9.72 1.16 13.85
C GLY A 59 -8.40 0.53 14.33
N ASN A 60 -8.50 -0.55 15.11
CA ASN A 60 -7.35 -1.29 15.63
C ASN A 60 -6.97 -2.53 14.80
N VAL A 61 -7.58 -2.72 13.63
CA VAL A 61 -7.36 -3.88 12.77
C VAL A 61 -6.49 -3.47 11.59
N LEU A 62 -5.40 -4.21 11.36
CA LEU A 62 -4.61 -4.11 10.14
C LEU A 62 -5.28 -4.96 9.03
N LYS A 63 -5.50 -4.35 7.87
CA LYS A 63 -6.18 -4.96 6.72
C LYS A 63 -5.49 -4.61 5.41
N CYS A 64 -5.96 -5.21 4.31
CA CYS A 64 -5.54 -4.92 2.94
C CYS A 64 -4.00 -4.82 2.80
N ILE A 65 -3.29 -5.82 3.34
CA ILE A 65 -1.84 -5.86 3.38
C ILE A 65 -1.31 -6.60 2.17
N ALA A 66 -0.49 -5.95 1.36
CA ALA A 66 0.11 -6.56 0.20
C ALA A 66 1.46 -5.94 -0.16
N VAL A 67 2.32 -6.75 -0.76
CA VAL A 67 3.59 -6.35 -1.35
C VAL A 67 3.59 -6.79 -2.81
N SER A 68 4.04 -5.90 -3.70
CA SER A 68 4.22 -6.19 -5.12
C SER A 68 5.11 -7.42 -5.30
N PRO A 69 4.79 -8.35 -6.22
CA PRO A 69 5.58 -9.56 -6.44
C PRO A 69 7.07 -9.31 -6.66
N VAL A 70 7.45 -8.15 -7.19
CA VAL A 70 8.85 -7.79 -7.46
C VAL A 70 9.69 -7.50 -6.21
N LEU A 71 9.05 -7.25 -5.05
CA LEU A 71 9.72 -6.96 -3.77
C LEU A 71 9.31 -7.91 -2.64
N GLN A 72 8.57 -8.97 -2.93
CA GLN A 72 8.24 -9.98 -1.92
C GLN A 72 9.53 -10.70 -1.46
N GLY A 73 9.71 -10.87 -0.15
CA GLY A 73 10.91 -11.49 0.42
C GLY A 73 12.09 -10.53 0.62
N GLU A 74 11.98 -9.26 0.20
CA GLU A 74 13.04 -8.26 0.32
C GLU A 74 12.98 -7.43 1.61
N GLY A 75 12.09 -7.78 2.55
CA GLY A 75 11.96 -7.11 3.85
C GLY A 75 11.26 -5.75 3.81
N LEU A 76 10.36 -5.56 2.86
CA LEU A 76 9.40 -4.44 2.84
C LEU A 76 8.30 -4.62 3.88
#